data_AF-A0AAN6FY67-F1
#
_entry.id   AF-A0AAN6FY67-F1
#
_cell.length_a   1.000
_cell.length_b   1.000
_cell.length_c   1.000
_cell.angle_alpha   90.00
_cell.angle_beta   90.00
_cell.angle_gamma   90.00
#
_symmetry.space_group_name_H-M   'P 1'
#
loop_
_entity.id
_entity.type
_entity.pdbx_description
1 polymer ?
#
loop_
_entity_poly.entity_id
_entity_poly.type
_entity_poly.pdbx_seq_one_letter_code
_entity_poly.pdbx_strand_id
1 'polypeptide(L)'
;MPFTLHPLLPPDIPRSTDIYFAAFQNPHSLACWPRNVPAVRTWWGTMILTELHEPGSQWLKAVSDDDTGEVAGFCKWRRFGEGEEVGTGLPEWPEGADARLCAETFGGWVGRHPGLMGGRAHWC
;
A
#
# COMPACT_ATOMS: atom_id res chain seq x y z
N MET A 1 1.85 -0.58 -26.08
CA MET A 1 2.64 -1.33 -25.10
C MET A 1 1.67 -2.17 -24.29
N PRO A 2 1.60 -3.48 -24.51
CA PRO A 2 0.80 -4.36 -23.69
C PRO A 2 1.51 -4.64 -22.36
N PHE A 3 0.71 -4.95 -21.35
CA PHE A 3 1.19 -5.29 -20.02
C PHE A 3 0.53 -6.59 -19.58
N THR A 4 1.29 -7.45 -18.91
CA THR A 4 0.76 -8.66 -18.29
C THR A 4 0.73 -8.51 -16.77
N LEU A 5 -0.33 -9.00 -16.14
CA LEU A 5 -0.48 -8.99 -14.69
C LEU A 5 0.13 -10.26 -14.08
N HIS A 6 0.97 -10.07 -13.08
CA HIS A 6 1.57 -11.14 -12.29
C HIS A 6 1.35 -10.89 -10.80
N PRO A 7 1.42 -11.93 -9.94
CA PRO A 7 1.54 -11.72 -8.51
C PRO A 7 2.76 -10.87 -8.17
N LEU A 8 2.61 -9.95 -7.22
CA LEU A 8 3.74 -9.24 -6.63
C LEU A 8 4.43 -10.15 -5.60
N LEU A 9 5.75 -10.25 -5.68
CA LEU A 9 6.58 -11.09 -4.82
C LEU A 9 7.60 -10.23 -4.05
N PRO A 10 8.21 -10.76 -2.96
CA PRO A 10 9.18 -10.01 -2.17
C PRO A 10 10.33 -9.33 -2.97
N PRO A 11 10.89 -9.95 -4.03
CA PRO A 11 11.92 -9.29 -4.85
C PRO A 11 11.44 -8.04 -5.60
N ASP A 12 10.12 -7.86 -5.78
CA ASP A 12 9.54 -6.71 -6.49
C ASP A 12 9.37 -5.48 -5.59
N ILE A 13 9.52 -5.62 -4.27
CA ILE A 13 9.25 -4.58 -3.28
C ILE A 13 10.10 -3.32 -3.50
N PRO A 14 11.43 -3.41 -3.76
CA PRO A 14 12.24 -2.21 -3.99
C PRO A 14 11.71 -1.39 -5.18
N ARG A 15 11.44 -2.05 -6.31
CA ARG A 15 10.91 -1.39 -7.50
C ARG A 15 9.51 -0.83 -7.29
N SER A 16 8.65 -1.56 -6.59
CA SER A 16 7.28 -1.12 -6.26
C SER A 16 7.31 0.13 -5.36
N THR A 17 8.22 0.15 -4.38
CA THR A 17 8.44 1.33 -3.53
C THR A 17 8.90 2.52 -4.38
N ASP A 18 9.83 2.33 -5.32
CA ASP A 18 10.25 3.40 -6.23
C ASP A 18 9.11 3.92 -7.09
N ILE A 19 8.24 3.04 -7.61
CA ILE A 19 7.05 3.42 -8.37
C ILE A 19 6.10 4.28 -7.51
N TYR A 20 5.82 3.87 -6.27
CA TYR A 20 4.97 4.67 -5.37
C TYR A 20 5.57 6.07 -5.17
N PHE A 21 6.85 6.12 -4.82
CA PHE A 21 7.52 7.38 -4.53
C PHE A 21 7.59 8.27 -5.78
N ALA A 22 7.73 7.72 -6.98
CA ALA A 22 7.69 8.47 -8.24
C ALA A 22 6.28 8.94 -8.62
N ALA A 23 5.26 8.10 -8.43
CA ALA A 23 3.87 8.39 -8.81
C ALA A 23 3.22 9.45 -7.92
N PHE A 24 3.44 9.35 -6.61
CA PHE A 24 2.85 10.27 -5.64
C PHE A 24 3.81 11.42 -5.35
N GLN A 25 3.66 12.54 -6.04
CA GLN A 25 4.43 13.77 -5.81
C GLN A 25 3.56 14.93 -5.31
N ASN A 26 2.31 14.64 -4.95
CA ASN A 26 1.40 15.66 -4.43
C ASN A 26 1.82 16.12 -3.01
N PRO A 27 1.48 17.36 -2.60
CA PRO A 27 1.91 17.92 -1.31
C PRO A 27 1.55 17.06 -0.10
N HIS A 28 0.38 16.42 -0.14
CA HIS A 28 -0.08 15.57 0.96
C HIS A 28 0.81 14.33 1.14
N SER A 29 1.10 13.59 0.06
CA SER A 29 2.00 12.43 0.10
C SER A 29 3.44 12.81 0.47
N LEU A 30 3.91 13.98 0.05
CA LEU A 30 5.23 14.49 0.43
C LEU A 30 5.31 14.84 1.92
N ALA A 31 4.22 15.34 2.51
CA ALA A 31 4.13 15.65 3.92
C ALA A 31 4.03 14.38 4.79
N CYS A 32 3.19 13.41 4.40
CA CYS A 32 3.09 12.13 5.11
C CYS A 32 4.40 11.34 5.04
N TRP A 33 5.06 11.34 3.88
CA TRP A 33 6.18 10.44 3.58
C TRP A 33 7.44 11.18 3.10
N PRO A 34 8.11 12.02 3.91
CA PRO A 34 9.24 12.82 3.43
C PRO A 34 10.31 12.00 2.68
N ARG A 35 10.60 12.40 1.44
CA ARG A 35 11.41 11.62 0.47
C ARG A 35 12.89 11.53 0.85
N ASN A 36 13.36 12.48 1.66
CA ASN A 36 14.73 12.59 2.15
C ASN A 36 14.97 11.83 3.47
N VAL A 37 13.97 11.12 4.00
CA VAL A 37 14.09 10.36 5.25
C VAL A 37 14.19 8.86 4.93
N PRO A 38 15.37 8.21 5.09
CA PRO A 38 15.55 6.81 4.72
C PRO A 38 14.63 5.84 5.48
N ALA A 39 14.33 6.12 6.75
CA ALA A 39 13.45 5.29 7.58
C ALA A 39 12.04 5.13 6.96
N VAL A 40 11.56 6.13 6.23
CA VAL A 40 10.26 6.08 5.54
C VAL A 40 10.28 5.02 4.43
N ARG A 41 11.36 4.95 3.64
CA ARG A 41 11.50 3.93 2.58
C ARG A 41 11.61 2.52 3.15
N THR A 42 12.41 2.35 4.22
CA THR A 42 12.50 1.07 4.93
C THR A 42 11.14 0.62 5.43
N TRP A 43 10.38 1.52 6.04
CA TRP A 43 9.03 1.24 6.52
C TRP A 43 8.07 0.84 5.41
N TRP A 44 8.09 1.52 4.26
CA TRP A 44 7.28 1.13 3.10
C TRP A 44 7.61 -0.29 2.62
N GLY A 45 8.90 -0.64 2.55
CA GLY A 45 9.33 -1.98 2.19
C GLY A 45 8.83 -3.04 3.17
N THR A 46 8.96 -2.79 4.48
CA THR A 46 8.46 -3.69 5.53
C THR A 46 6.94 -3.80 5.54
N MET A 47 6.23 -2.69 5.29
CA MET A 47 4.77 -2.67 5.20
C MET A 47 4.29 -3.55 4.05
N ILE A 48 4.82 -3.36 2.83
CA ILE A 48 4.45 -4.19 1.67
C ILE A 48 4.78 -5.67 1.95
N LEU A 49 5.97 -5.96 2.50
CA LEU A 49 6.36 -7.33 2.84
C LEU A 49 5.39 -7.99 3.82
N THR A 50 4.98 -7.27 4.86
CA THR A 50 4.02 -7.75 5.86
C THR A 50 2.66 -8.00 5.22
N GLU A 51 2.17 -7.04 4.43
CA GLU A 51 0.84 -7.07 3.85
C GLU A 51 0.69 -8.04 2.67
N LEU A 52 1.80 -8.50 2.07
CA LEU A 52 1.78 -9.62 1.13
C LEU A 52 1.23 -10.91 1.76
N HIS A 53 1.38 -11.06 3.07
CA HIS A 53 0.93 -12.21 3.84
C HIS A 53 -0.40 -11.97 4.56
N GLU A 54 -0.99 -10.78 4.40
CA GLU A 54 -2.29 -10.48 4.98
C GLU A 54 -3.37 -11.40 4.35
N PRO A 55 -4.15 -12.14 5.17
CA PRO A 55 -5.23 -12.98 4.65
C PRO A 55 -6.14 -12.18 3.73
N GLY A 56 -6.57 -12.73 2.59
CA GLY A 56 -7.49 -12.06 1.66
C GLY A 56 -6.92 -10.83 0.93
N SER A 57 -5.65 -10.46 1.14
CA SER A 57 -4.95 -9.50 0.29
C SER A 57 -4.55 -10.14 -1.04
N GLN A 58 -4.64 -9.35 -2.10
CA GLN A 58 -4.26 -9.68 -3.47
C GLN A 58 -3.34 -8.56 -3.96
N TRP A 59 -2.08 -8.92 -4.17
CA TRP A 59 -1.08 -8.00 -4.68
C TRP A 59 -0.69 -8.39 -6.09
N LEU A 60 -0.83 -7.46 -7.02
CA LEU A 60 -0.55 -7.66 -8.43
C LEU A 60 0.43 -6.61 -8.92
N LYS A 61 1.27 -6.99 -9.87
CA LYS A 61 2.18 -6.12 -10.61
C LYS A 61 1.87 -6.19 -12.10
N ALA A 62 1.94 -5.05 -12.76
CA ALA A 62 1.91 -4.96 -14.22
C ALA A 62 3.34 -4.97 -14.75
N VAL A 63 3.65 -5.91 -15.63
CA VAL A 63 4.96 -6.05 -16.27
C VAL A 63 4.83 -5.65 -17.73
N SER A 64 5.76 -4.84 -18.23
CA SER A 64 5.80 -4.49 -19.66
C SER A 64 6.15 -5.74 -20.46
N ASP A 65 5.37 -6.01 -21.52
CA ASP A 65 5.63 -7.14 -22.42
C ASP A 65 6.76 -6.86 -23.43
N ASP A 66 7.45 -5.73 -23.28
CA ASP A 66 8.70 -5.49 -23.99
C ASP A 66 9.86 -6.32 -23.39
N ASP A 67 11.00 -6.33 -24.08
CA ASP A 67 12.18 -7.13 -23.68
C ASP A 67 12.78 -6.74 -22.31
N THR A 68 12.26 -5.70 -21.64
CA THR A 68 12.75 -5.27 -20.33
C THR A 68 12.20 -6.12 -19.18
N GLY A 69 10.99 -6.67 -19.34
CA GLY A 69 10.29 -7.36 -18.25
C GLY A 69 10.13 -6.50 -16.99
N GLU A 70 10.14 -5.17 -17.13
CA GLU A 70 10.15 -4.25 -16.01
C GLU A 70 8.75 -4.12 -15.38
N VAL A 71 8.71 -4.02 -14.04
CA VAL A 71 7.50 -3.65 -13.32
C VAL A 71 7.16 -2.19 -13.62
N ALA A 72 6.04 -1.97 -14.29
CA ALA A 72 5.51 -0.66 -14.65
C ALA A 72 4.55 -0.11 -13.59
N GLY A 73 3.94 -0.98 -12.79
CA GLY A 73 3.00 -0.60 -11.74
C GLY A 73 2.63 -1.77 -10.84
N PHE A 74 1.97 -1.48 -9.73
CA PHE A 74 1.44 -2.49 -8.81
C PHE A 74 0.15 -2.01 -8.15
N CYS A 75 -0.61 -2.94 -7.59
CA CYS A 75 -1.77 -2.65 -6.76
C CYS A 75 -1.90 -3.65 -5.61
N LYS A 76 -2.59 -3.22 -4.55
CA LYS A 76 -3.08 -4.05 -3.45
C LYS A 76 -4.59 -3.96 -3.45
N TRP A 77 -5.27 -5.09 -3.40
CA TRP A 77 -6.70 -5.21 -3.12
C TRP A 77 -6.90 -6.15 -1.94
N ARG A 78 -7.84 -5.85 -1.05
CA ARG A 78 -8.18 -6.69 0.11
C ARG A 78 -9.65 -7.10 0.06
N ARG A 79 -9.92 -8.41 0.14
CA ARG A 79 -11.29 -8.96 0.12
C ARG A 79 -11.82 -9.27 1.52
N PHE A 80 -12.75 -8.50 2.01
CA PHE A 80 -13.47 -8.84 3.25
C PHE A 80 -14.66 -9.75 2.97
N GLY A 81 -14.82 -10.80 3.77
CA GLY A 81 -15.99 -11.66 3.78
C GLY A 81 -17.21 -11.00 4.46
N GLU A 82 -18.37 -11.62 4.31
CA GLU A 82 -19.57 -11.21 5.04
C GLU A 82 -19.35 -11.42 6.55
N GLY A 83 -19.61 -10.39 7.35
CA GLY A 83 -19.42 -10.41 8.80
C GLY A 83 -17.97 -10.39 9.27
N GLU A 84 -16.99 -10.27 8.36
CA GLU A 84 -15.57 -10.17 8.72
C GLU A 84 -15.29 -8.83 9.40
N GLU A 85 -14.70 -8.87 10.59
CA GLU A 85 -14.30 -7.65 11.30
C GLU A 85 -13.11 -6.99 10.63
N VAL A 86 -13.22 -5.68 10.43
CA VAL A 86 -12.13 -4.85 9.92
C VAL A 86 -11.24 -4.50 11.11
N GLY A 87 -9.99 -4.98 11.07
CA GLY A 87 -8.98 -4.55 12.04
C GLY A 87 -8.77 -3.04 12.00
N THR A 88 -8.90 -2.37 13.14
CA THR A 88 -8.69 -0.91 13.25
C THR A 88 -7.30 -0.54 13.75
N GLY A 89 -6.37 -1.50 13.80
CA GLY A 89 -5.01 -1.27 14.24
C GLY A 89 -4.26 -0.40 13.24
N LEU A 90 -3.62 0.67 13.74
CA LEU A 90 -2.70 1.47 12.94
C LEU A 90 -1.26 0.97 13.16
N PRO A 91 -0.42 1.01 12.11
CA PRO A 91 0.99 0.72 12.26
C PRO A 91 1.68 1.82 13.10
N GLU A 92 2.85 1.49 13.63
CA GLU A 92 3.77 2.53 14.09
C GLU A 92 4.28 3.30 12.88
N TRP A 93 4.19 4.63 12.92
CA TRP A 93 4.65 5.49 11.82
C TRP A 93 6.18 5.58 11.81
N PRO A 94 6.82 5.63 10.63
CA PRO A 94 8.27 5.69 10.56
C PRO A 94 8.80 6.99 11.16
N GLU A 95 10.00 6.91 11.72
CA GLU A 95 10.75 8.09 12.13
C GLU A 95 10.84 9.11 10.99
N GLY A 96 10.54 10.38 11.30
CA GLY A 96 10.57 11.49 10.36
C GLY A 96 9.33 11.63 9.46
N ALA A 97 8.35 10.73 9.53
CA ALA A 97 7.02 11.00 8.99
C ALA A 97 6.22 11.95 9.91
N ASP A 98 5.29 12.73 9.34
CA ASP A 98 4.33 13.50 10.13
C ASP A 98 3.27 12.54 10.70
N ALA A 99 3.56 11.98 11.88
CA ALA A 99 2.69 11.03 12.57
C ALA A 99 1.28 11.58 12.81
N ARG A 100 1.13 12.88 13.06
CA ARG A 100 -0.18 13.52 13.26
C ARG A 100 -0.96 13.51 11.95
N LEU A 101 -0.35 13.94 10.85
CA LEU A 101 -1.00 13.93 9.53
C LEU A 101 -1.34 12.51 9.06
N CYS A 102 -0.46 11.54 9.30
CA CYS A 102 -0.72 10.14 9.01
C CYS A 102 -1.90 9.60 9.83
N ALA A 103 -1.98 9.92 11.13
CA ALA A 103 -3.11 9.53 11.97
C ALA A 103 -4.42 10.21 11.54
N GLU A 104 -4.40 11.50 11.21
CA GLU A 104 -5.58 12.23 10.71
C GLU A 104 -6.11 11.63 9.40
N THR A 105 -5.20 11.20 8.52
CA THR A 105 -5.54 10.68 7.20
C THR A 105 -5.89 9.19 7.27
N PHE A 106 -4.88 8.35 7.47
CA PHE A 106 -5.02 6.90 7.41
C PHE A 106 -5.78 6.37 8.63
N GLY A 107 -5.54 6.94 9.81
CA GLY A 107 -6.35 6.66 11.01
C GLY A 107 -7.81 7.07 10.84
N GLY A 108 -8.06 8.22 10.22
CA GLY A 108 -9.41 8.65 9.87
C GLY A 108 -10.12 7.69 8.92
N TRP A 109 -9.41 7.14 7.92
CA TRP A 109 -9.96 6.15 7.00
C TRP A 109 -10.26 4.82 7.69
N VAL A 110 -9.28 4.27 8.42
CA VAL A 110 -9.42 3.02 9.18
C VAL A 110 -10.56 3.11 10.20
N GLY A 111 -10.65 4.21 10.96
CA GLY A 111 -11.70 4.40 11.96
C GLY A 111 -13.12 4.52 11.39
N ARG A 112 -13.26 5.00 10.14
CA ARG A 112 -14.57 5.09 9.48
C ARG A 112 -14.96 3.84 8.72
N HIS A 113 -14.00 2.98 8.37
CA HIS A 113 -14.22 1.82 7.52
C HIS A 113 -15.34 0.88 8.03
N PRO A 114 -15.41 0.50 9.32
CA PRO A 114 -16.49 -0.35 9.83
C PRO A 114 -17.88 0.28 9.67
N GLY A 115 -17.99 1.59 9.88
CA GLY A 115 -19.27 2.31 9.74
C GLY A 115 -19.73 2.48 8.29
N LEU A 116 -18.79 2.60 7.34
CA LEU A 116 -19.09 2.77 5.93
C LEU A 116 -19.40 1.45 5.22
N MET A 117 -18.62 0.42 5.51
CA MET A 117 -18.79 -0.89 4.87
C MET A 117 -19.83 -1.75 5.59
N GLY A 118 -19.92 -1.62 6.92
CA GLY A 118 -20.74 -2.48 7.77
C GLY A 118 -20.21 -3.91 7.78
N GLY A 119 -21.12 -4.89 7.91
CA GLY A 119 -20.78 -6.32 7.83
C GLY A 119 -20.80 -6.91 6.42
N ARG A 120 -20.87 -6.09 5.36
CA ARG A 120 -21.03 -6.58 3.98
C ARG A 120 -19.69 -7.08 3.43
N ALA A 121 -19.71 -8.14 2.64
CA ALA A 121 -18.55 -8.52 1.83
C ALA A 121 -18.17 -7.40 0.84
N HIS A 122 -16.89 -7.06 0.76
CA HIS A 122 -16.41 -5.97 -0.10
C HIS A 122 -14.93 -6.13 -0.47
N TRP A 123 -14.50 -5.28 -1.41
CA TRP A 123 -13.10 -5.10 -1.78
C TRP A 123 -12.70 -3.66 -1.48
N CYS A 124 -11.48 -3.46 -0.98
CA CYS A 124 -10.86 -2.15 -0.81
C CYS A 124 -9.39 -2.16 -1.24
#